data_AF-A0A1B1USR9-F1
#
_entry.id   AF-A0A1B1USR9-F1
#
_cell.length_a   1.000
_cell.length_b   1.000
_cell.length_c   1.000
_cell.angle_alpha   90.00
_cell.angle_beta   90.00
_cell.angle_gamma   90.00
#
_symmetry.space_group_name_H-M   'P 1'
#
loop_
_entity.id
_entity.type
_entity.pdbx_description
1 polymer ?
#
loop_
_entity_poly.entity_id
_entity_poly.type
_entity_poly.pdbx_seq_one_letter_code
_entity_poly.pdbx_strand_id
1 'polypeptide(L)'
;MVLSGEKTIESRFSRNRCAPYGEIYDGDIILLKEVAGPICGLALARRIWSFDLGHEPLDHIRNRFGAGIRADDEFWSSRADALYATLIELDAPTSIAPVSCDKRDRRGWVSLRSRQMTFNFA
;
A
#
# COMPACT_ATOMS: atom_id res chain seq x y z
N MET A 1 9.21 -8.70 1.84
CA MET A 1 9.78 -7.35 1.97
C MET A 1 9.14 -6.53 3.08
N VAL A 2 7.81 -6.38 3.12
CA VAL A 2 7.18 -5.63 4.23
C VAL A 2 7.37 -6.35 5.57
N LEU A 3 7.05 -7.64 5.64
CA LEU A 3 7.20 -8.43 6.88
C LEU A 3 8.65 -8.61 7.34
N SER A 4 9.63 -8.51 6.43
CA SER A 4 11.05 -8.51 6.78
C SER A 4 11.57 -7.13 7.21
N GLY A 5 10.74 -6.07 7.11
CA GLY A 5 11.12 -4.69 7.41
C GLY A 5 11.97 -4.01 6.32
N GLU A 6 12.35 -4.72 5.26
CA GLU A 6 13.17 -4.16 4.17
C GLU A 6 12.45 -3.07 3.37
N LYS A 7 11.11 -3.18 3.24
CA LYS A 7 10.26 -2.18 2.60
C LYS A 7 9.48 -1.44 3.67
N THR A 8 9.82 -0.17 3.86
CA THR A 8 9.25 0.69 4.91
C THR A 8 8.20 1.66 4.37
N ILE A 9 8.13 1.85 3.05
CA ILE A 9 7.07 2.63 2.39
C ILE A 9 6.30 1.75 1.42
N GLU A 10 4.99 1.61 1.59
CA GLU A 10 4.09 1.12 0.53
C GLU A 10 3.70 2.29 -0.38
N SER A 11 3.74 2.07 -1.69
CA SER A 11 3.50 3.12 -2.68
C SER A 11 2.50 2.67 -3.73
N ARG A 12 1.48 3.49 -3.98
CA ARG A 12 0.48 3.27 -5.02
C ARG A 12 0.42 4.47 -5.93
N PHE A 13 0.54 4.22 -7.24
CA PHE A 13 0.47 5.22 -8.30
C PHE A 13 -0.70 4.86 -9.22
N SER A 14 -1.44 5.87 -9.65
CA SER A 14 -2.62 5.69 -10.49
C SER A 14 -2.88 6.92 -11.35
N ARG A 15 -3.52 6.72 -12.49
CA ARG A 15 -4.11 7.81 -13.29
C ARG A 15 -5.41 8.33 -12.70
N ASN A 16 -6.08 7.53 -11.89
CA ASN A 16 -7.39 7.84 -11.29
C ASN A 16 -7.25 8.06 -9.78
N ARG A 17 -8.06 8.96 -9.22
CA ARG A 17 -8.23 9.07 -7.76
C ARG A 17 -9.02 7.87 -7.24
N CYS A 18 -8.31 6.81 -6.87
CA CYS A 18 -8.89 5.58 -6.34
C CYS A 18 -8.13 5.12 -5.09
N ALA A 19 -8.79 4.29 -4.27
CA ALA A 19 -8.19 3.71 -3.09
C ALA A 19 -6.78 3.15 -3.38
N PRO A 20 -5.77 3.46 -2.54
CA PRO A 20 -5.90 4.09 -1.22
C PRO A 20 -5.97 5.64 -1.19
N TYR A 21 -5.94 6.33 -2.32
CA TYR A 21 -5.91 7.81 -2.35
C TYR A 21 -7.13 8.42 -1.66
N GLY A 22 -6.91 9.13 -0.55
CA GLY A 22 -7.97 9.74 0.26
C GLY A 22 -8.85 8.76 1.05
N GLU A 23 -8.46 7.48 1.10
CA GLU A 23 -9.22 6.43 1.80
C GLU A 23 -8.45 5.74 2.93
N ILE A 24 -7.17 6.05 3.10
CA ILE A 24 -6.32 5.57 4.19
C ILE A 24 -5.84 6.77 5.03
N TYR A 25 -5.74 6.58 6.33
CA TYR A 25 -5.35 7.59 7.30
C TYR A 25 -4.27 7.08 8.26
N ASP A 26 -3.58 8.02 8.91
CA ASP A 26 -2.63 7.72 9.98
C ASP A 26 -3.34 6.92 11.09
N GLY A 27 -2.72 5.80 11.49
CA GLY A 27 -3.25 4.89 12.50
C GLY A 27 -4.05 3.70 11.94
N ASP A 28 -4.34 3.66 10.63
CA ASP A 28 -5.04 2.51 10.03
C ASP A 28 -4.19 1.23 10.10
N ILE A 29 -4.88 0.09 10.24
CA ILE A 29 -4.26 -1.24 10.17
C ILE A 29 -4.35 -1.77 8.74
N ILE A 30 -3.21 -2.20 8.21
CA ILE A 30 -3.08 -2.76 6.87
C ILE A 30 -2.94 -4.27 6.98
N LEU A 31 -3.82 -5.00 6.28
CA LEU A 31 -3.72 -6.44 6.13
C LEU A 31 -2.80 -6.78 4.96
N LEU A 32 -1.73 -7.53 5.23
CA LEU A 32 -0.75 -7.96 4.25
C LEU A 32 -1.13 -9.34 3.72
N LYS A 33 -1.61 -9.36 2.47
CA LYS A 33 -2.02 -10.57 1.76
C LYS A 33 -0.94 -11.02 0.78
N GLU A 34 -0.68 -12.31 0.75
CA GLU A 34 0.15 -12.91 -0.30
C GLU A 34 -0.53 -12.85 -1.67
N VAL A 35 0.28 -12.80 -2.72
CA VAL A 35 -0.22 -12.90 -4.11
C VAL A 35 -0.95 -14.22 -4.26
N ALA A 36 -2.22 -14.17 -4.63
CA ALA A 36 -3.11 -15.34 -4.73
C ALA A 36 -3.23 -16.22 -3.45
N GLY A 37 -2.69 -15.78 -2.30
CA GLY A 37 -2.66 -16.53 -1.03
C GLY A 37 -3.49 -15.93 0.11
N PRO A 38 -3.30 -16.36 1.36
CA PRO A 38 -4.00 -15.82 2.53
C PRO A 38 -3.44 -14.47 2.99
N ILE A 39 -4.06 -13.89 4.01
CA ILE A 39 -3.50 -12.77 4.79
C ILE A 39 -2.53 -13.37 5.81
N CYS A 40 -1.27 -12.96 5.75
CA CYS A 40 -0.19 -13.51 6.58
C CYS A 40 0.46 -12.47 7.49
N GLY A 41 0.01 -11.21 7.42
CA GLY A 41 0.65 -10.14 8.14
C GLY A 41 -0.22 -8.93 8.37
N LEU A 42 0.26 -8.09 9.28
CA LEU A 42 -0.29 -6.79 9.63
C LEU A 42 0.81 -5.75 9.54
N ALA A 43 0.45 -4.50 9.26
CA ALA A 43 1.29 -3.33 9.45
C ALA A 43 0.43 -2.13 9.88
N LEU A 44 1.03 -1.20 10.60
CA LEU A 44 0.43 0.09 10.93
C LEU A 44 0.74 1.10 9.83
N ALA A 45 -0.27 1.84 9.41
CA ALA A 45 -0.13 2.99 8.53
C ALA A 45 0.30 4.21 9.38
N ARG A 46 1.60 4.41 9.56
CA ARG A 46 2.15 5.38 10.51
C ARG A 46 2.00 6.82 10.04
N ARG A 47 2.31 7.08 8.76
CA ARG A 47 2.18 8.38 8.10
C ARG A 47 1.79 8.20 6.65
N ILE A 48 0.80 8.97 6.21
CA ILE A 48 0.26 8.88 4.86
C ILE A 48 0.57 10.18 4.12
N TRP A 49 1.04 10.05 2.88
CA TRP A 49 1.13 11.16 1.94
C TRP A 49 0.29 10.85 0.71
N SER A 50 -0.53 11.82 0.30
CA SER A 50 -1.29 11.76 -0.95
C SER A 50 -0.88 12.94 -1.82
N PHE A 51 -0.44 12.66 -3.04
CA PHE A 51 0.10 13.66 -3.97
C PHE A 51 -0.74 13.72 -5.25
N ASP A 52 -1.06 14.94 -5.67
CA ASP A 52 -1.49 15.26 -7.03
C ASP A 52 -0.23 15.53 -7.87
N LEU A 53 0.11 14.62 -8.78
CA LEU A 53 1.38 14.63 -9.51
C LEU A 53 1.43 15.70 -10.62
N GLY A 54 0.30 16.39 -10.88
CA GLY A 54 0.31 17.62 -11.67
C GLY A 54 0.95 18.80 -10.92
N HIS A 55 1.05 18.72 -9.59
CA HIS A 55 1.56 19.77 -8.72
C HIS A 55 2.79 19.34 -7.91
N GLU A 56 2.97 18.04 -7.67
CA GLU A 56 4.16 17.47 -7.03
C GLU A 56 4.96 16.64 -8.05
N PRO A 57 6.17 17.07 -8.44
CA PRO A 57 7.01 16.32 -9.36
C PRO A 57 7.37 14.93 -8.84
N LEU A 58 7.33 13.93 -9.72
CA LEU A 58 7.67 12.54 -9.38
C LEU A 58 9.10 12.40 -8.84
N ASP A 59 10.04 13.23 -9.32
CA ASP A 59 11.43 13.22 -8.87
C ASP A 59 11.58 13.62 -7.39
N HIS A 60 10.73 14.52 -6.87
CA HIS A 60 10.73 14.85 -5.45
C HIS A 60 10.33 13.64 -4.61
N ILE A 61 9.30 12.92 -5.06
CA ILE A 61 8.84 11.69 -4.42
C ILE A 61 9.93 10.63 -4.46
N ARG A 62 10.59 10.45 -5.62
CA ARG A 62 11.70 9.52 -5.80
C ARG A 62 12.85 9.82 -4.84
N ASN A 63 13.30 11.06 -4.79
CA ASN A 63 14.42 11.48 -3.96
C ASN A 63 14.12 11.32 -2.46
N ARG A 64 12.89 11.62 -2.05
CA ARG A 64 12.49 11.58 -0.64
C ARG A 64 12.16 10.17 -0.14
N PHE A 65 11.49 9.35 -0.95
CA PHE A 65 10.90 8.09 -0.50
C PHE A 65 11.48 6.85 -1.18
N GLY A 66 12.28 7.00 -2.25
CA GLY A 66 12.71 5.86 -3.06
C GLY A 66 13.48 4.79 -2.30
N ALA A 67 14.31 5.19 -1.34
CA ALA A 67 15.01 4.26 -0.46
C ALA A 67 14.05 3.36 0.32
N GLY A 68 13.00 3.93 0.92
CA GLY A 68 12.00 3.18 1.69
C GLY A 68 11.00 2.39 0.83
N ILE A 69 10.74 2.85 -0.39
CA ILE A 69 9.93 2.12 -1.38
C ILE A 69 10.71 0.91 -1.91
N ARG A 70 12.04 0.98 -1.93
CA ARG A 70 12.96 0.01 -2.57
C ARG A 70 12.75 -0.05 -4.08
N ALA A 71 12.57 1.12 -4.70
CA ALA A 71 12.30 1.27 -6.14
C ALA A 71 13.58 1.55 -6.93
N ASP A 72 13.72 0.89 -8.07
CA ASP A 72 14.75 1.13 -9.07
C ASP A 72 14.26 2.07 -10.19
N ASP A 73 15.11 2.32 -11.18
CA ASP A 73 14.82 3.27 -12.26
C ASP A 73 13.70 2.80 -13.19
N GLU A 74 13.61 1.48 -13.41
CA GLU A 74 12.49 0.87 -14.15
C GLU A 74 11.18 1.11 -13.42
N PHE A 75 11.19 0.97 -12.07
CA PHE A 75 10.03 1.27 -11.26
C PHE A 75 9.54 2.68 -11.54
N TRP A 76 10.39 3.69 -11.43
CA TRP A 76 9.99 5.09 -11.62
C TRP A 76 9.52 5.38 -13.04
N SER A 77 10.24 4.86 -14.04
CA SER A 77 9.92 5.05 -15.45
C SER A 77 8.52 4.52 -15.79
N SER A 78 8.14 3.37 -15.21
CA SER A 78 6.83 2.78 -15.45
C SER A 78 5.66 3.50 -14.74
N ARG A 79 5.92 4.56 -13.96
CA ARG A 79 4.89 5.40 -13.29
C ARG A 79 4.89 6.84 -13.82
N ALA A 80 5.63 7.13 -14.88
CA ALA A 80 5.73 8.48 -15.44
C ALA A 80 4.38 9.06 -15.91
N ASP A 81 3.39 8.20 -16.20
CA ASP A 81 2.05 8.59 -16.63
C ASP A 81 1.02 8.66 -15.49
N ALA A 82 1.43 8.40 -14.25
CA ALA A 82 0.56 8.49 -13.08
C ALA A 82 0.19 9.95 -12.79
N LEU A 83 -1.04 10.16 -12.32
CA LEU A 83 -1.54 11.49 -11.94
C LEU A 83 -1.68 11.64 -10.42
N TYR A 84 -1.72 10.52 -9.70
CA TYR A 84 -1.89 10.48 -8.27
C TYR A 84 -0.96 9.46 -7.64
N ALA A 85 -0.43 9.79 -6.46
CA ALA A 85 0.33 8.87 -5.64
C ALA A 85 -0.20 8.85 -4.21
N THR A 86 -0.18 7.67 -3.59
CA THR A 86 -0.36 7.49 -2.15
C THR A 86 0.84 6.72 -1.63
N LEU A 87 1.54 7.31 -0.66
CA LEU A 87 2.67 6.71 0.03
C LEU A 87 2.30 6.49 1.49
N ILE A 88 2.67 5.34 2.02
CA ILE A 88 2.30 4.91 3.35
C ILE A 88 3.58 4.47 4.06
N GLU A 89 3.99 5.20 5.10
CA GLU A 89 5.01 4.73 6.03
C GLU A 89 4.44 3.56 6.84
N LEU A 90 5.07 2.40 6.69
CA LEU A 90 4.70 1.17 7.36
C LEU A 90 5.47 1.07 8.68
N ASP A 91 4.76 0.78 9.76
CA ASP A 91 5.34 0.54 11.08
C ASP A 91 4.81 -0.77 11.67
N ALA A 92 5.54 -1.32 12.64
CA ALA A 92 5.23 -2.56 13.34
C ALA A 92 4.79 -3.73 12.42
N PRO A 93 5.53 -4.06 11.34
CA PRO A 93 5.19 -5.20 10.49
C PRO A 93 5.20 -6.48 11.34
N THR A 94 4.09 -7.19 11.37
CA THR A 94 3.87 -8.33 12.26
C THR A 94 3.31 -9.51 11.47
N SER A 95 4.00 -10.64 11.51
CA SER A 95 3.48 -11.90 10.94
C SER A 95 2.37 -12.45 11.82
N ILE A 96 1.33 -13.01 11.20
CA ILE A 96 0.22 -13.65 11.88
C ILE A 96 -0.01 -15.06 11.32
N ALA A 97 -0.79 -15.88 12.04
CA ALA A 97 -1.30 -17.11 11.47
C ALA A 97 -2.13 -16.81 10.20
N PRO A 98 -2.00 -17.60 9.11
CA PRO A 98 -2.69 -17.33 7.86
C PRO A 98 -4.22 -17.23 8.04
N VAL A 99 -4.80 -16.12 7.58
CA VAL A 99 -6.25 -15.90 7.56
C VAL A 99 -6.73 -15.94 6.11
N SER A 100 -7.63 -16.88 5.82
CA SER A 100 -8.26 -16.99 4.50
C SER A 100 -9.22 -15.82 4.28
N CYS A 101 -9.14 -15.20 3.10
CA CYS A 101 -10.09 -14.18 2.67
C CYS A 101 -10.60 -14.50 1.25
N ASP A 102 -11.91 -14.46 1.03
CA ASP A 102 -12.50 -14.70 -0.30
C ASP A 102 -12.47 -13.45 -1.17
N LYS A 103 -11.27 -12.91 -1.39
CA LYS A 103 -11.05 -11.77 -2.29
C LYS A 103 -10.84 -12.29 -3.72
N ARG A 104 -11.90 -12.22 -4.53
CA ARG A 104 -11.88 -12.61 -5.96
C ARG A 104 -11.70 -11.46 -6.93
N ASP A 105 -11.80 -10.21 -6.48
CA ASP A 105 -11.65 -9.05 -7.36
C ASP A 105 -10.17 -8.70 -7.63
N ARG A 106 -9.91 -8.17 -8.82
CA ARG A 106 -8.55 -7.84 -9.32
C ARG A 106 -7.93 -6.57 -8.73
N ARG A 107 -8.59 -5.89 -7.77
CA ARG A 107 -8.06 -4.64 -7.21
C ARG A 107 -6.88 -4.96 -6.31
N GLY A 108 -5.77 -4.25 -6.50
CA GLY A 108 -4.58 -4.39 -5.66
C GLY A 108 -4.72 -3.79 -4.25
N TRP A 109 -5.81 -3.05 -3.98
CA TRP A 109 -6.16 -2.47 -2.69
C TRP A 109 -7.65 -2.61 -2.43
N VAL A 110 -8.03 -2.87 -1.18
CA VAL A 110 -9.42 -2.94 -0.75
C VAL A 110 -9.53 -2.30 0.64
N SER A 111 -10.19 -1.15 0.71
CA SER A 111 -10.63 -0.58 1.98
C SER A 111 -11.76 -1.46 2.53
N LEU A 112 -11.57 -2.03 3.73
CA LEU A 112 -12.58 -2.89 4.33
C LEU A 112 -13.74 -2.03 4.81
N ARG A 113 -14.90 -2.19 4.18
CA ARG A 113 -16.16 -1.61 4.66
C ARG A 113 -16.89 -2.61 5.55
N SER A 114 -17.93 -2.19 6.26
CA SER A 114 -18.64 -3.03 7.24
C SER A 114 -19.08 -4.41 6.72
N ARG A 115 -19.38 -4.54 5.41
CA ARG A 115 -19.73 -5.82 4.76
C ARG A 115 -18.54 -6.78 4.52
N GLN A 116 -17.31 -6.30 4.71
CA GLN A 116 -16.06 -7.03 4.49
C GLN A 116 -15.30 -7.30 5.80
N MET A 117 -15.92 -7.03 6.96
CA MET A 117 -15.34 -7.29 8.29
C MET A 117 -15.49 -8.74 8.75
N THR A 118 -16.13 -9.61 7.96
CA THR A 118 -16.27 -11.03 8.31
C THR A 118 -15.00 -11.78 7.90
N PHE A 119 -14.13 -12.04 8.87
CA PHE A 119 -13.02 -12.96 8.73
C PHE A 119 -13.42 -14.33 9.25
N ASN A 120 -13.14 -15.39 8.47
CA ASN A 120 -13.26 -16.75 8.95
C ASN A 120 -11.93 -17.16 9.57
N PHE A 121 -11.89 -17.20 10.89
CA PHE A 121 -10.83 -17.84 11.64
C PHE A 121 -11.16 -19.33 11.69
N ALA A 122 -10.32 -20.16 11.04
CA ALA A 122 -10.43 -21.61 11.10
C ALA A 122 -9.69 -22.15 12.34
#